data_AF-A0A2M9KNT3-F1
#
_entry.id   AF-A0A2M9KNT3-F1
#
_cell.length_a   1.000
_cell.length_b   1.000
_cell.length_c   1.000
_cell.angle_alpha   90.00
_cell.angle_beta   90.00
_cell.angle_gamma   90.00
#
_symmetry.space_group_name_H-M   'P 1'
#
loop_
_entity.id
_entity.type
_entity.pdbx_description
1 polymer ?
#
loop_
_entity_poly.entity_id
_entity_poly.type
_entity_poly.pdbx_seq_one_letter_code
_entity_poly.pdbx_strand_id
1 'polypeptide(L)'
;MTDDVPWRAPQWMTGNEGPVRIGPGTGGGTDEAHGCPSRDAAKARPGLRARVPSQLPREEHETFTLGPVCAVLDRIEFSGSTVEEALDALSGHQPALHEGHRIYVEHAVRQYTSRGPDPFVPVRPYWAVHKDNGRRWELYAWWRRYQSADGTVREYRRLRHGDARTSSRGEIAVAAYTAAFGADAAWPRRWNEEFAIQGPPGRVARIRIIEVGLGDGSRTVQFDGTAEEAKAYYEAHGDAHVRSVVRGGPERPGAACFDCKQFTGCGAVSRSPGVLALPSSRLPLRKVSISDLRYHAACPAQSLLRSLHLPKADEYGDAAKLGQAVHGWIEALHRRTGPVPCTRDDMPPYGENWTAGRWRVPDEEAETGRRMLLQHVDSCPFQLPEAIERVECEPTRVFHDTAAQALVVVKPDLLYQEDGSWIWRELKTTRTPHRIGKDLLDVYPQLALAVVLLARAELGGDPSGSRVELEVLRPDGSDPHVIDPMDAERLAKAGAVLRRYAGPWRSDRAWEARPGGHCRQCPVSRWCPSAQTPADTEEAA
;
A
#
# COMPACT_ATOMS: atom_id res chain seq x y z
N MET A 1 -20.37 -9.65 28.91
CA MET A 1 -21.03 -10.07 27.65
C MET A 1 -20.06 -10.91 26.87
N THR A 2 -20.47 -12.14 26.63
CA THR A 2 -19.75 -13.29 26.09
C THR A 2 -19.52 -13.14 24.59
N ASP A 3 -18.29 -12.84 24.19
CA ASP A 3 -17.95 -12.51 22.80
C ASP A 3 -16.98 -13.55 22.20
N ASP A 4 -17.38 -14.81 22.32
CA ASP A 4 -16.68 -15.99 21.80
C ASP A 4 -17.39 -16.53 20.55
N VAL A 5 -17.86 -15.63 19.68
CA VAL A 5 -18.45 -16.04 18.40
C VAL A 5 -17.29 -16.34 17.44
N PRO A 6 -17.06 -17.61 17.07
CA PRO A 6 -16.03 -17.94 16.10
C PRO A 6 -16.39 -17.29 14.77
N TRP A 7 -15.40 -16.64 14.13
CA TRP A 7 -15.54 -16.18 12.75
C TRP A 7 -16.03 -17.34 11.87
N ARG A 8 -17.08 -17.08 11.08
CA ARG A 8 -17.65 -18.02 10.13
C ARG A 8 -17.33 -17.56 8.72
N ALA A 9 -17.10 -18.50 7.80
CA ALA A 9 -16.89 -18.13 6.41
C ALA A 9 -18.11 -17.36 5.87
N PRO A 10 -17.89 -16.20 5.22
CA PRO A 10 -18.96 -15.51 4.53
C PRO A 10 -19.60 -16.37 3.44
N GLN A 11 -20.86 -16.10 3.12
CA GLN A 11 -21.64 -16.90 2.17
C GLN A 11 -21.02 -17.02 0.77
N TRP A 12 -20.20 -16.05 0.35
CA TRP A 12 -19.48 -16.06 -0.92
C TRP A 12 -18.17 -16.86 -0.91
N MET A 13 -17.81 -17.46 0.22
CA MET A 13 -16.67 -18.36 0.32
C MET A 13 -17.13 -19.82 0.36
N THR A 14 -16.19 -20.74 0.09
CA THR A 14 -16.39 -22.19 0.18
C THR A 14 -15.06 -22.86 0.53
N GLY A 15 -15.12 -24.11 1.01
CA GLY A 15 -13.96 -24.91 1.38
C GLY A 15 -13.88 -25.22 2.87
N ASN A 16 -12.74 -25.73 3.31
CA ASN A 16 -12.54 -26.15 4.69
C ASN A 16 -12.07 -24.98 5.56
N GLU A 17 -12.85 -24.63 6.58
CA GLU A 17 -12.47 -23.63 7.57
C GLU A 17 -11.48 -24.16 8.61
N GLY A 18 -11.43 -25.47 8.84
CA GLY A 18 -10.71 -26.12 9.93
C GLY A 18 -9.24 -25.71 10.03
N PRO A 19 -8.43 -25.88 8.97
CA PRO A 19 -7.02 -25.49 8.98
C PRO A 19 -6.85 -23.97 9.13
N VAL A 20 -6.04 -23.57 10.10
CA VAL A 20 -5.64 -22.18 10.32
C VAL A 20 -4.13 -22.08 10.21
N ARG A 21 -3.66 -21.14 9.39
CA ARG A 21 -2.25 -20.90 9.15
C ARG A 21 -1.93 -19.43 9.34
N ILE A 22 -1.02 -19.14 10.27
CA ILE A 22 -0.53 -17.78 10.55
C ILE A 22 0.95 -17.71 10.21
N GLY A 23 1.31 -16.71 9.44
CA GLY A 23 2.68 -16.34 9.21
C GLY A 23 2.79 -14.84 8.97
N PRO A 24 4.01 -14.34 8.76
CA PRO A 24 4.23 -12.93 8.45
C PRO A 24 3.43 -12.47 7.24
N GLY A 25 2.77 -11.31 7.34
CA GLY A 25 1.84 -10.78 6.36
C GLY A 25 0.39 -11.30 6.51
N THR A 26 0.11 -12.16 7.50
CA THR A 26 -1.25 -12.48 7.95
C THR A 26 -1.55 -11.60 9.16
N GLY A 27 -2.46 -10.62 9.02
CA GLY A 27 -2.75 -9.65 10.08
C GLY A 27 -1.99 -8.33 10.02
N GLY A 28 -1.21 -8.08 8.97
CA GLY A 28 -0.58 -6.78 8.73
C GLY A 28 -1.59 -5.62 8.60
N GLY A 29 -2.89 -5.94 8.55
CA GLY A 29 -3.97 -4.97 8.58
C GLY A 29 -4.28 -4.35 9.95
N THR A 30 -3.68 -4.80 11.06
CA THR A 30 -3.89 -4.13 12.35
C THR A 30 -2.99 -2.91 12.55
N ASP A 31 -1.83 -2.88 11.90
CA ASP A 31 -0.84 -1.79 12.03
C ASP A 31 -0.86 -0.84 10.82
N GLU A 32 -1.43 -1.27 9.69
CA GLU A 32 -1.87 -0.35 8.64
C GLU A 32 -3.27 0.15 9.00
N ALA A 33 -3.47 1.48 9.09
CA ALA A 33 -4.78 2.10 9.37
C ALA A 33 -5.93 1.66 8.43
N HIS A 34 -5.62 0.86 7.40
CA HIS A 34 -6.50 0.46 6.31
C HIS A 34 -6.53 -1.06 6.06
N GLY A 35 -6.21 -1.87 7.06
CA GLY A 35 -6.42 -3.32 6.99
C GLY A 35 -7.88 -3.75 7.02
N CYS A 36 -8.16 -4.92 6.46
CA CYS A 36 -9.48 -5.55 6.51
C CYS A 36 -9.45 -6.80 7.41
N PRO A 37 -10.03 -6.74 8.62
CA PRO A 37 -10.08 -7.90 9.52
C PRO A 37 -10.72 -9.14 8.89
N SER A 38 -11.79 -8.98 8.11
CA SER A 38 -12.40 -10.08 7.34
C SER A 38 -11.41 -10.71 6.33
N ARG A 39 -10.66 -9.90 5.56
CA ARG A 39 -9.61 -10.40 4.64
C ARG A 39 -8.56 -11.21 5.39
N ASP A 40 -8.08 -10.71 6.52
CA ASP A 40 -7.01 -11.35 7.28
C ASP A 40 -7.45 -12.70 7.87
N ALA A 41 -8.67 -12.76 8.41
CA ALA A 41 -9.28 -14.02 8.86
C ALA A 41 -9.46 -15.02 7.70
N ALA A 42 -9.94 -14.57 6.55
CA ALA A 42 -10.03 -15.44 5.39
C ALA A 42 -8.64 -15.92 4.95
N LYS A 43 -7.64 -15.03 4.87
CA LYS A 43 -6.25 -15.35 4.48
C LYS A 43 -5.63 -16.39 5.40
N ALA A 44 -5.90 -16.30 6.71
CA ALA A 44 -5.47 -17.26 7.72
C ALA A 44 -6.07 -18.68 7.54
N ARG A 45 -7.11 -18.84 6.71
CA ARG A 45 -7.75 -20.14 6.45
C ARG A 45 -7.40 -20.61 5.04
N PRO A 46 -6.29 -21.35 4.85
CA PRO A 46 -5.83 -21.75 3.52
C PRO A 46 -6.84 -22.60 2.74
N GLY A 47 -7.68 -23.37 3.44
CA GLY A 47 -8.74 -24.18 2.85
C GLY A 47 -9.91 -23.40 2.26
N LEU A 48 -10.02 -22.10 2.54
CA LEU A 48 -11.08 -21.25 2.00
C LEU A 48 -10.69 -20.60 0.68
N ARG A 49 -11.64 -20.58 -0.25
CA ARG A 49 -11.57 -19.89 -1.54
C ARG A 49 -12.88 -19.17 -1.83
N ALA A 50 -12.84 -18.21 -2.74
CA ALA A 50 -14.07 -17.64 -3.28
C ALA A 50 -14.91 -18.74 -3.95
N ARG A 51 -16.23 -18.69 -3.74
CA ARG A 51 -17.18 -19.58 -4.39
C ARG A 51 -17.17 -19.40 -5.91
N VAL A 52 -17.05 -18.15 -6.36
CA VAL A 52 -16.88 -17.79 -7.76
C VAL A 52 -15.43 -17.33 -7.96
N PRO A 53 -14.56 -18.14 -8.60
CA PRO A 53 -13.20 -17.72 -8.88
C PRO A 53 -13.17 -16.60 -9.93
N SER A 54 -12.16 -15.72 -9.84
CA SER A 54 -11.94 -14.71 -10.87
C SER A 54 -11.61 -15.38 -12.20
N GLN A 55 -12.26 -14.92 -13.26
CA GLN A 55 -12.03 -15.36 -14.65
C GLN A 55 -11.21 -14.35 -15.46
N LEU A 56 -10.61 -13.37 -14.78
CA LEU A 56 -9.80 -12.34 -15.41
C LEU A 56 -8.42 -12.93 -15.78
N PRO A 57 -7.85 -12.49 -16.91
CA PRO A 57 -6.48 -12.86 -17.26
C PRO A 57 -5.50 -12.33 -16.21
N ARG A 58 -4.29 -12.91 -16.20
CA ARG A 58 -3.18 -12.44 -15.34
C ARG A 58 -2.45 -11.30 -16.01
N GLU A 59 -1.76 -10.48 -15.22
CA GLU A 59 -0.84 -9.48 -15.75
C GLU A 59 0.32 -10.15 -16.50
N GLU A 60 0.82 -9.45 -17.53
CA GLU A 60 1.94 -9.91 -18.36
C GLU A 60 3.29 -9.72 -17.64
N HIS A 61 3.37 -8.72 -16.77
CA HIS A 61 4.55 -8.44 -15.96
C HIS A 61 4.45 -9.02 -14.55
N GLU A 62 5.62 -9.33 -13.98
CA GLU A 62 5.71 -9.68 -12.56
C GLU A 62 5.27 -8.50 -11.70
N THR A 63 4.36 -8.78 -10.76
CA THR A 63 3.80 -7.76 -9.85
C THR A 63 4.23 -7.98 -8.41
N PHE A 64 4.85 -9.14 -8.11
CA PHE A 64 5.45 -9.43 -6.82
C PHE A 64 6.95 -9.10 -6.82
N THR A 65 7.28 -7.93 -6.29
CA THR A 65 8.62 -7.34 -6.29
C THR A 65 9.72 -8.27 -5.76
N LEU A 66 9.47 -8.98 -4.66
CA LEU A 66 10.46 -9.83 -3.99
C LEU A 66 10.58 -11.24 -4.58
N GLY A 67 9.63 -11.67 -5.42
CA GLY A 67 9.64 -13.02 -5.99
C GLY A 67 10.92 -13.32 -6.76
N PRO A 68 11.30 -12.49 -7.74
CA PRO A 68 12.54 -12.66 -8.50
C PRO A 68 13.80 -12.59 -7.63
N VAL A 69 13.83 -11.72 -6.62
CA VAL A 69 14.96 -11.64 -5.67
C VAL A 69 15.15 -12.97 -4.95
N CYS A 70 14.08 -13.51 -4.37
CA CYS A 70 14.12 -14.81 -3.70
C CYS A 70 14.53 -15.94 -4.65
N ALA A 71 14.04 -15.94 -5.89
CA ALA A 71 14.38 -16.95 -6.90
C ALA A 71 15.87 -16.93 -7.27
N VAL A 72 16.49 -15.75 -7.39
CA VAL A 72 17.94 -15.62 -7.62
C VAL A 72 18.73 -16.09 -6.40
N LEU A 73 18.34 -15.65 -5.19
CA LEU A 73 19.01 -16.07 -3.96
C LEU A 73 18.90 -17.59 -3.73
N ASP A 74 17.79 -18.24 -4.12
CA ASP A 74 17.65 -19.70 -4.06
C ASP A 74 18.67 -20.45 -4.95
N ARG A 75 19.00 -19.89 -6.11
CA ARG A 75 20.03 -20.47 -6.99
C ARG A 75 21.42 -20.37 -6.36
N ILE A 76 21.74 -19.20 -5.79
CA ILE A 76 23.02 -18.96 -5.13
C ILE A 76 23.18 -19.88 -3.91
N GLU A 77 22.19 -19.87 -3.02
CA GLU A 77 22.28 -20.55 -1.72
C GLU A 77 22.14 -22.07 -1.80
N PHE A 78 21.36 -22.57 -2.76
CA PHE A 78 21.02 -23.99 -2.78
C PHE A 78 21.36 -24.74 -4.06
N SER A 79 21.90 -24.05 -5.08
CA SER A 79 22.35 -24.66 -6.34
C SER A 79 23.84 -24.39 -6.62
N GLY A 80 24.51 -23.61 -5.77
CA GLY A 80 25.94 -23.30 -5.92
C GLY A 80 26.26 -22.36 -7.08
N SER A 81 25.25 -21.71 -7.67
CA SER A 81 25.44 -20.73 -8.74
C SER A 81 26.21 -19.52 -8.22
N THR A 82 27.08 -18.98 -9.05
CA THR A 82 27.65 -17.65 -8.82
C THR A 82 26.55 -16.59 -8.90
N VAL A 83 26.82 -15.40 -8.35
CA VAL A 83 25.88 -14.26 -8.42
C VAL A 83 25.49 -13.96 -9.86
N GLU A 84 26.47 -14.01 -10.77
CA GLU A 84 26.25 -13.60 -12.17
C GLU A 84 25.46 -14.64 -12.94
N GLU A 85 25.78 -15.93 -12.80
CA GLU A 85 24.99 -17.01 -13.40
C GLU A 85 23.53 -17.00 -12.92
N ALA A 86 23.31 -16.71 -11.63
CA ALA A 86 21.97 -16.66 -11.05
C ALA A 86 21.15 -15.47 -11.58
N LEU A 87 21.80 -14.32 -11.78
CA LEU A 87 21.21 -13.10 -12.35
C LEU A 87 20.93 -13.22 -13.85
N ASP A 88 21.82 -13.83 -14.64
CA ASP A 88 21.64 -14.02 -16.09
C ASP A 88 20.35 -14.79 -16.40
N ALA A 89 20.02 -15.75 -15.54
CA ALA A 89 18.83 -16.56 -15.66
C ALA A 89 17.52 -15.82 -15.26
N LEU A 90 17.56 -14.52 -15.00
CA LEU A 90 16.39 -13.63 -14.96
C LEU A 90 15.79 -13.37 -16.35
N SER A 91 16.59 -13.47 -17.41
CA SER A 91 16.15 -13.20 -18.79
C SER A 91 14.99 -14.12 -19.23
N GLY A 92 14.91 -15.32 -18.64
CA GLY A 92 13.82 -16.29 -18.88
C GLY A 92 12.70 -16.27 -17.82
N HIS A 93 12.67 -15.27 -16.92
CA HIS A 93 11.66 -15.22 -15.86
C HIS A 93 10.24 -15.07 -16.43
N GLN A 94 9.28 -15.79 -15.84
CA GLN A 94 7.86 -15.74 -16.20
C GLN A 94 7.01 -15.55 -14.93
N PRO A 95 6.15 -14.51 -14.86
CA PRO A 95 5.92 -13.46 -15.86
C PRO A 95 7.14 -12.57 -16.14
N ALA A 96 7.16 -11.85 -17.26
CA ALA A 96 8.33 -11.06 -17.67
C ALA A 96 8.61 -9.91 -16.69
N LEU A 97 9.89 -9.65 -16.43
CA LEU A 97 10.29 -8.49 -15.62
C LEU A 97 10.35 -7.25 -16.52
N HIS A 98 9.71 -6.16 -16.07
CA HIS A 98 10.00 -4.86 -16.65
C HIS A 98 11.46 -4.48 -16.36
N GLU A 99 12.11 -3.77 -17.29
CA GLU A 99 13.54 -3.51 -17.25
C GLU A 99 14.00 -2.87 -15.93
N GLY A 100 13.24 -1.90 -15.41
CA GLY A 100 13.58 -1.29 -14.13
C GLY A 100 13.38 -2.19 -12.91
N HIS A 101 12.49 -3.19 -12.98
CA HIS A 101 12.39 -4.21 -11.94
C HIS A 101 13.62 -5.13 -11.98
N ARG A 102 14.11 -5.48 -13.18
CA ARG A 102 15.36 -6.25 -13.33
C ARG A 102 16.56 -5.53 -12.70
N ILE A 103 16.73 -4.24 -12.96
CA ILE A 103 17.81 -3.42 -12.34
C ILE A 103 17.70 -3.44 -10.81
N TYR A 104 16.48 -3.29 -10.28
CA TYR A 104 16.27 -3.40 -8.83
C TYR A 104 16.64 -4.78 -8.28
N VAL A 105 16.25 -5.86 -8.96
CA VAL A 105 16.55 -7.23 -8.52
C VAL A 105 18.06 -7.47 -8.49
N GLU A 106 18.78 -7.04 -9.52
CA GLU A 106 20.23 -7.12 -9.57
C GLU A 106 20.87 -6.37 -8.40
N HIS A 107 20.48 -5.11 -8.19
CA HIS A 107 20.96 -4.30 -7.07
C HIS A 107 20.69 -5.01 -5.73
N ALA A 108 19.45 -5.45 -5.51
CA ALA A 108 19.01 -6.10 -4.28
C ALA A 108 19.82 -7.37 -3.97
N VAL A 109 20.06 -8.22 -4.97
CA VAL A 109 20.86 -9.45 -4.83
C VAL A 109 22.29 -9.09 -4.48
N ARG A 110 22.91 -8.14 -5.21
CA ARG A 110 24.29 -7.69 -4.92
C ARG A 110 24.42 -7.11 -3.52
N GLN A 111 23.47 -6.27 -3.08
CA GLN A 111 23.45 -5.75 -1.71
C GLN A 111 23.37 -6.88 -0.68
N TYR A 112 22.51 -7.88 -0.94
CA TYR A 112 22.34 -9.01 -0.05
C TYR A 112 23.60 -9.89 0.09
N THR A 113 24.29 -10.14 -1.04
CA THR A 113 25.44 -11.04 -1.12
C THR A 113 26.80 -10.36 -0.93
N SER A 114 26.85 -9.03 -0.91
CA SER A 114 28.11 -8.26 -0.80
C SER A 114 28.90 -8.49 0.49
N ARG A 115 28.30 -9.13 1.49
CA ARG A 115 28.99 -9.45 2.74
C ARG A 115 29.92 -10.64 2.57
N GLY A 116 31.06 -10.55 3.27
CA GLY A 116 32.00 -11.65 3.47
C GLY A 116 31.36 -12.87 4.16
N PRO A 117 32.16 -13.90 4.48
CA PRO A 117 31.66 -15.22 4.88
C PRO A 117 30.65 -15.14 6.02
N ASP A 118 29.49 -15.75 5.77
CA ASP A 118 28.39 -15.84 6.71
C ASP A 118 28.65 -17.05 7.65
N PRO A 119 28.63 -16.87 8.98
CA PRO A 119 28.78 -18.01 9.90
C PRO A 119 27.57 -18.96 9.87
N PHE A 120 26.50 -18.61 9.15
CA PHE A 120 25.30 -19.42 9.02
C PHE A 120 25.14 -20.02 7.62
N VAL A 121 24.64 -21.25 7.57
CA VAL A 121 24.29 -21.95 6.32
C VAL A 121 22.80 -21.80 6.01
N PRO A 122 22.42 -21.64 4.74
CA PRO A 122 21.02 -21.50 4.35
C PRO A 122 20.26 -22.83 4.54
N VAL A 123 19.00 -22.74 4.95
CA VAL A 123 18.14 -23.90 5.24
C VAL A 123 16.98 -23.97 4.25
N ARG A 124 16.94 -25.05 3.46
CA ARG A 124 15.93 -25.25 2.43
C ARG A 124 14.54 -25.55 3.00
N PRO A 125 14.37 -26.52 3.93
CA PRO A 125 13.07 -26.75 4.58
C PRO A 125 12.54 -25.48 5.25
N TYR A 126 11.22 -25.35 5.32
CA TYR A 126 10.58 -24.34 6.16
C TYR A 126 10.60 -24.81 7.62
N TRP A 127 10.43 -23.88 8.56
CA TRP A 127 10.08 -24.26 9.92
C TRP A 127 8.60 -23.98 10.15
N ALA A 128 7.88 -25.01 10.62
CA ALA A 128 6.47 -24.90 10.95
C ALA A 128 6.18 -25.50 12.32
N VAL A 129 5.27 -24.86 13.06
CA VAL A 129 4.77 -25.36 14.34
C VAL A 129 3.32 -25.78 14.16
N HIS A 130 3.00 -27.02 14.50
CA HIS A 130 1.61 -27.46 14.64
C HIS A 130 1.15 -27.27 16.08
N LYS A 131 0.03 -26.59 16.28
CA LYS A 131 -0.68 -26.55 17.57
C LYS A 131 -2.04 -27.20 17.39
N ASP A 132 -2.39 -28.11 18.30
CA ASP A 132 -3.71 -28.73 18.34
C ASP A 132 -4.41 -28.39 19.65
N ASN A 133 -5.33 -27.42 19.58
CA ASN A 133 -6.14 -26.96 20.71
C ASN A 133 -7.64 -27.09 20.36
N GLY A 134 -8.05 -28.21 19.74
CA GLY A 134 -9.41 -28.42 19.23
C GLY A 134 -9.64 -27.86 17.80
N ARG A 135 -8.58 -27.32 17.19
CA ARG A 135 -8.50 -26.90 15.78
C ARG A 135 -7.03 -27.06 15.35
N ARG A 136 -6.77 -27.36 14.08
CA ARG A 136 -5.41 -27.49 13.54
C ARG A 136 -4.83 -26.12 13.21
N TRP A 137 -3.78 -25.74 13.90
CA TRP A 137 -3.06 -24.48 13.71
C TRP A 137 -1.64 -24.71 13.21
N GLU A 138 -1.23 -23.87 12.27
CA GLU A 138 0.13 -23.85 11.73
C GLU A 138 0.71 -22.44 11.89
N LEU A 139 1.83 -22.34 12.60
CA LEU A 139 2.66 -21.14 12.60
C LEU A 139 3.85 -21.38 11.69
N TYR A 140 4.14 -20.43 10.80
CA TYR A 140 5.27 -20.53 9.88
C TYR A 140 5.82 -19.14 9.54
N ALA A 141 7.03 -19.08 8.99
CA ALA A 141 7.52 -17.86 8.33
C ALA A 141 8.19 -18.21 6.99
N TRP A 142 7.84 -17.44 5.95
CA TRP A 142 8.33 -17.66 4.58
C TRP A 142 9.66 -16.96 4.27
N TRP A 143 10.20 -16.22 5.24
CA TRP A 143 11.46 -15.47 5.14
C TRP A 143 12.67 -16.39 4.93
N ARG A 144 13.82 -15.83 4.54
CA ARG A 144 15.06 -16.61 4.36
C ARG A 144 15.46 -17.23 5.70
N ARG A 145 15.93 -18.48 5.68
CA ARG A 145 16.22 -19.30 6.86
C ARG A 145 17.68 -19.69 6.86
N TYR A 146 18.33 -19.53 8.01
CA TYR A 146 19.73 -19.89 8.19
C TYR A 146 19.93 -20.56 9.55
N GLN A 147 20.95 -21.41 9.64
CA GLN A 147 21.34 -22.02 10.91
C GLN A 147 22.86 -22.07 11.06
N SER A 148 23.34 -22.16 12.29
CA SER A 148 24.76 -22.45 12.55
C SER A 148 25.09 -23.87 12.11
N ALA A 149 26.37 -24.17 11.89
CA ALA A 149 26.82 -25.49 11.45
C ALA A 149 26.40 -26.63 12.40
N ASP A 150 26.30 -26.35 13.70
CA ASP A 150 25.85 -27.26 14.75
C ASP A 150 24.31 -27.25 14.94
N GLY A 151 23.57 -26.41 14.21
CA GLY A 151 22.12 -26.26 14.29
C GLY A 151 21.60 -25.59 15.58
N THR A 152 22.48 -25.13 16.47
CA THR A 152 22.08 -24.56 17.77
C THR A 152 21.55 -23.13 17.67
N VAL A 153 21.88 -22.42 16.59
CA VAL A 153 21.38 -21.07 16.31
C VAL A 153 20.55 -21.11 15.04
N ARG A 154 19.33 -20.54 15.09
CA ARG A 154 18.48 -20.33 13.92
C ARG A 154 18.24 -18.85 13.68
N GLU A 155 18.27 -18.46 12.41
CA GLU A 155 18.09 -17.09 11.98
C GLU A 155 17.07 -16.98 10.85
N TYR A 156 16.09 -16.10 11.03
CA TYR A 156 15.26 -15.62 9.93
C TYR A 156 15.75 -14.26 9.43
N ARG A 157 15.76 -14.08 8.11
CA ARG A 157 16.02 -12.79 7.46
C ARG A 157 14.81 -12.34 6.65
N ARG A 158 14.12 -11.31 7.12
CA ARG A 158 13.04 -10.63 6.39
C ARG A 158 13.66 -9.61 5.44
N LEU A 159 13.29 -9.70 4.17
CA LEU A 159 13.77 -8.76 3.15
C LEU A 159 12.85 -7.53 3.09
N ARG A 160 13.45 -6.34 3.00
CA ARG A 160 12.77 -5.04 2.83
C ARG A 160 13.18 -4.41 1.52
N HIS A 161 12.22 -3.77 0.83
CA HIS A 161 12.51 -3.22 -0.49
C HIS A 161 13.63 -2.18 -0.45
N GLY A 162 13.52 -1.24 0.50
CA GLY A 162 14.50 -0.18 0.78
C GLY A 162 15.33 -0.55 1.99
N ASP A 163 15.38 0.33 2.98
CA ASP A 163 16.21 0.16 4.17
C ASP A 163 15.53 -0.78 5.18
N ALA A 164 16.34 -1.36 6.08
CA ALA A 164 15.84 -2.13 7.20
C ALA A 164 15.01 -1.24 8.14
N ARG A 165 13.89 -1.76 8.63
CA ARG A 165 12.98 -1.03 9.52
C ARG A 165 12.31 -1.96 10.52
N THR A 166 11.88 -1.39 11.64
CA THR A 166 11.18 -2.13 12.70
C THR A 166 9.84 -2.69 12.20
N SER A 167 9.57 -3.94 12.59
CA SER A 167 8.33 -4.65 12.33
C SER A 167 7.34 -4.55 13.48
N SER A 168 6.09 -4.95 13.23
CA SER A 168 5.14 -5.20 14.32
C SER A 168 5.67 -6.27 15.28
N ARG A 169 5.50 -6.04 16.58
CA ARG A 169 5.94 -6.98 17.61
C ARG A 169 5.25 -8.34 17.46
N GLY A 170 3.99 -8.36 17.05
CA GLY A 170 3.21 -9.59 16.81
C GLY A 170 3.79 -10.46 15.69
N GLU A 171 4.14 -9.88 14.54
CA GLU A 171 4.76 -10.64 13.44
C GLU A 171 6.13 -11.20 13.83
N ILE A 172 6.96 -10.38 14.48
CA ILE A 172 8.28 -10.81 14.97
C ILE A 172 8.14 -11.93 16.00
N ALA A 173 7.14 -11.86 16.87
CA ALA A 173 6.91 -12.89 17.87
C ALA A 173 6.49 -14.24 17.26
N VAL A 174 5.64 -14.24 16.23
CA VAL A 174 5.29 -15.45 15.48
C VAL A 174 6.54 -16.05 14.82
N ALA A 175 7.38 -15.22 14.20
CA ALA A 175 8.61 -15.69 13.54
C ALA A 175 9.64 -16.24 14.54
N ALA A 176 9.87 -15.54 15.67
CA ALA A 176 10.77 -16.00 16.73
C ALA A 176 10.31 -17.33 17.33
N TYR A 177 9.01 -17.46 17.63
CA TYR A 177 8.43 -18.71 18.12
C TYR A 177 8.57 -19.84 17.10
N THR A 178 8.32 -19.56 15.82
CA THR A 178 8.46 -20.54 14.74
C THR A 178 9.91 -20.98 14.58
N ALA A 179 10.89 -20.08 14.68
CA ALA A 179 12.30 -20.46 14.61
C ALA A 179 12.71 -21.34 15.81
N ALA A 180 12.23 -21.01 17.01
CA ALA A 180 12.54 -21.75 18.24
C ALA A 180 11.94 -23.15 18.28
N PHE A 181 10.67 -23.30 17.90
CA PHE A 181 9.89 -24.52 18.13
C PHE A 181 9.43 -25.22 16.84
N GLY A 182 9.72 -24.64 15.68
CA GLY A 182 9.31 -25.20 14.40
C GLY A 182 10.12 -26.41 14.01
N ALA A 183 9.43 -27.45 13.56
CA ALA A 183 10.05 -28.59 12.92
C ALA A 183 10.29 -28.29 11.44
N ASP A 184 11.27 -28.98 10.85
CA ASP A 184 11.51 -28.91 9.41
C ASP A 184 10.27 -29.39 8.66
N ALA A 185 9.87 -28.62 7.66
CA ALA A 185 8.62 -28.80 6.96
C ALA A 185 8.78 -28.56 5.46
N ALA A 186 8.13 -29.41 4.67
CA ALA A 186 8.00 -29.16 3.24
C ALA A 186 6.86 -28.16 2.98
N TRP A 187 7.08 -27.24 2.03
CA TRP A 187 6.00 -26.38 1.55
C TRP A 187 4.87 -27.24 0.99
N PRO A 188 3.60 -26.95 1.32
CA PRO A 188 2.48 -27.76 0.88
C PRO A 188 2.36 -27.71 -0.66
N ARG A 189 2.03 -28.85 -1.28
CA ARG A 189 1.90 -28.92 -2.76
C ARG A 189 0.75 -28.04 -3.24
N ARG A 190 -0.33 -27.99 -2.47
CA ARG A 190 -1.42 -27.03 -2.65
C ARG A 190 -1.57 -26.20 -1.40
N TRP A 191 -1.82 -24.90 -1.55
CA TRP A 191 -1.89 -23.99 -0.41
C TRP A 191 -2.88 -24.44 0.68
N ASN A 192 -3.97 -25.11 0.30
CA ASN A 192 -5.01 -25.64 1.20
C ASN A 192 -4.63 -26.91 1.98
N GLU A 193 -3.50 -27.54 1.69
CA GLU A 193 -2.96 -28.70 2.41
C GLU A 193 -2.08 -28.24 3.57
N GLU A 194 -1.91 -29.11 4.58
CA GLU A 194 -1.05 -28.86 5.75
C GLU A 194 0.45 -28.96 5.39
N PHE A 195 1.29 -28.32 6.20
CA PHE A 195 2.73 -28.49 6.16
C PHE A 195 3.08 -29.95 6.52
N ALA A 196 3.86 -30.58 5.66
CA ALA A 196 4.37 -31.92 5.93
C ALA A 196 5.61 -31.81 6.84
N ILE A 197 5.41 -32.07 8.14
CA ILE A 197 6.47 -32.07 9.15
C ILE A 197 7.40 -33.28 8.94
N GLN A 198 8.70 -33.04 8.92
CA GLN A 198 9.75 -34.02 8.57
C GLN A 198 10.49 -34.59 9.79
N GLY A 199 9.97 -34.37 11.01
CA GLY A 199 10.54 -34.88 12.25
C GLY A 199 10.22 -33.99 13.45
N PRO A 200 10.77 -34.28 14.64
CA PRO A 200 10.67 -33.37 15.77
C PRO A 200 11.49 -32.09 15.53
N PRO A 201 11.14 -30.96 16.18
CA PRO A 201 11.97 -29.76 16.12
C PRO A 201 13.36 -30.03 16.70
N GLY A 202 14.38 -29.47 16.05
CA GLY A 202 15.76 -29.51 16.55
C GLY A 202 15.92 -28.72 17.85
N ARG A 203 16.96 -29.03 18.63
CA ARG A 203 17.27 -28.28 19.86
C ARG A 203 17.96 -26.96 19.50
N VAL A 204 17.21 -25.86 19.56
CA VAL A 204 17.69 -24.50 19.26
C VAL A 204 18.00 -23.78 20.56
N ALA A 205 19.25 -23.32 20.72
CA ALA A 205 19.70 -22.56 21.88
C ALA A 205 19.47 -21.05 21.73
N ARG A 206 19.57 -20.54 20.49
CA ARG A 206 19.46 -19.09 20.21
C ARG A 206 18.74 -18.82 18.90
N ILE A 207 17.92 -17.78 18.89
CA ILE A 207 17.08 -17.38 17.77
C ILE A 207 17.38 -15.93 17.42
N ARG A 208 17.55 -15.65 16.12
CA ARG A 208 17.76 -14.30 15.59
C ARG A 208 16.74 -13.98 14.53
N ILE A 209 16.10 -12.82 14.62
CA ILE A 209 15.21 -12.30 13.59
C ILE A 209 15.79 -10.99 13.08
N ILE A 210 16.16 -10.95 11.80
CA ILE A 210 16.86 -9.82 11.19
C ILE A 210 16.03 -9.27 10.03
N GLU A 211 15.93 -7.96 9.98
CA GLU A 211 15.45 -7.20 8.83
C GLU A 211 16.64 -6.85 7.95
N VAL A 212 16.55 -7.11 6.66
CA VAL A 212 17.60 -6.81 5.68
C VAL A 212 17.06 -5.83 4.65
N GLY A 213 17.66 -4.65 4.57
CA GLY A 213 17.38 -3.64 3.57
C GLY A 213 18.03 -4.01 2.23
N LEU A 214 17.22 -4.21 1.20
CA LEU A 214 17.73 -4.47 -0.16
C LEU A 214 18.10 -3.18 -0.90
N GLY A 215 17.71 -2.01 -0.37
CA GLY A 215 18.06 -0.71 -0.94
C GLY A 215 19.52 -0.32 -0.69
N ASP A 216 20.02 -0.60 0.51
CA ASP A 216 21.30 -0.13 1.05
C ASP A 216 22.14 -1.22 1.74
N GLY A 217 21.64 -2.45 1.84
CA GLY A 217 22.30 -3.56 2.53
C GLY A 217 22.20 -3.50 4.06
N SER A 218 21.47 -2.55 4.63
CA SER A 218 21.33 -2.38 6.09
C SER A 218 20.72 -3.61 6.76
N ARG A 219 21.06 -3.82 8.04
CA ARG A 219 20.50 -4.91 8.84
C ARG A 219 20.06 -4.41 10.20
N THR A 220 18.85 -4.77 10.62
CA THR A 220 18.33 -4.45 11.96
C THR A 220 17.88 -5.72 12.66
N VAL A 221 18.47 -5.99 13.83
CA VAL A 221 18.02 -7.09 14.69
C VAL A 221 16.70 -6.71 15.34
N GLN A 222 15.68 -7.53 15.13
CA GLN A 222 14.34 -7.35 15.71
C GLN A 222 14.15 -8.23 16.96
N PHE A 223 14.84 -9.37 17.00
CA PHE A 223 14.84 -10.29 18.12
C PHE A 223 16.16 -11.04 18.13
N ASP A 224 16.76 -11.21 19.31
CA ASP A 224 17.93 -12.05 19.55
C ASP A 224 17.85 -12.59 20.98
N GLY A 225 17.61 -13.89 21.13
CA GLY A 225 17.34 -14.49 22.45
C GLY A 225 17.24 -16.01 22.43
N THR A 226 16.98 -16.60 23.59
CA THR A 226 16.81 -18.05 23.77
C THR A 226 15.42 -18.54 23.34
N ALA A 227 15.22 -19.86 23.31
CA ALA A 227 13.90 -20.46 23.04
C ALA A 227 12.85 -20.04 24.10
N GLU A 228 13.24 -19.95 25.37
CA GLU A 228 12.39 -19.50 26.47
C GLU A 228 11.99 -18.02 26.31
N GLU A 229 12.93 -17.16 25.94
CA GLU A 229 12.66 -15.75 25.65
C GLU A 229 11.75 -15.59 24.43
N ALA A 230 11.93 -16.42 23.39
CA ALA A 230 11.06 -16.43 22.21
C ALA A 230 9.63 -16.87 22.57
N LYS A 231 9.48 -17.85 23.46
CA LYS A 231 8.19 -18.27 24.00
C LYS A 231 7.51 -17.14 24.78
N ALA A 232 8.22 -16.52 25.72
CA ALA A 232 7.70 -15.40 26.51
C ALA A 232 7.30 -14.21 25.62
N TYR A 233 8.11 -13.91 24.59
CA TYR A 233 7.82 -12.85 23.64
C TYR A 233 6.56 -13.16 22.79
N TYR A 234 6.36 -14.42 22.41
CA TYR A 234 5.12 -14.88 21.77
C TYR A 234 3.90 -14.76 22.67
N GLU A 235 4.00 -15.15 23.93
CA GLU A 235 2.90 -15.03 24.89
C GLU A 235 2.52 -13.56 25.10
N ALA A 236 3.52 -12.66 25.16
CA ALA A 236 3.31 -11.22 25.35
C ALA A 236 2.75 -10.49 24.11
N HIS A 237 3.13 -10.91 22.89
CA HIS A 237 2.83 -10.13 21.67
C HIS A 237 2.22 -10.96 20.53
N GLY A 238 2.58 -12.23 20.42
CA GLY A 238 2.14 -13.12 19.33
C GLY A 238 0.73 -13.67 19.52
N ASP A 239 0.35 -14.05 20.76
CA ASP A 239 -0.95 -14.70 21.00
C ASP A 239 -2.12 -13.77 20.72
N ALA A 240 -2.08 -12.54 21.23
CA ALA A 240 -3.10 -11.52 20.96
C ALA A 240 -3.20 -11.19 19.45
N HIS A 241 -2.06 -11.10 18.76
CA HIS A 241 -1.99 -10.89 17.31
C HIS A 241 -2.69 -12.03 16.56
N VAL A 242 -2.30 -13.27 16.83
CA VAL A 242 -2.86 -14.49 16.21
C VAL A 242 -4.38 -14.58 16.43
N ARG A 243 -4.84 -14.35 17.67
CA ARG A 243 -6.28 -14.38 17.99
C ARG A 243 -7.06 -13.29 17.24
N SER A 244 -6.53 -12.07 17.19
CA SER A 244 -7.14 -10.95 16.47
C SER A 244 -7.34 -11.29 14.98
N VAL A 245 -6.29 -11.80 14.33
CA VAL A 245 -6.32 -12.22 12.93
C VAL A 245 -7.40 -13.27 12.66
N VAL A 246 -7.50 -14.28 13.53
CA VAL A 246 -8.40 -15.42 13.29
C VAL A 246 -9.84 -15.12 13.64
N ARG A 247 -10.06 -14.29 14.68
CA ARG A 247 -11.37 -13.71 15.01
C ARG A 247 -11.86 -12.84 13.87
N GLY A 248 -10.96 -12.18 13.14
CA GLY A 248 -11.34 -11.29 12.06
C GLY A 248 -12.15 -10.12 12.58
N GLY A 249 -13.15 -9.70 11.80
CA GLY A 249 -14.00 -8.57 12.13
C GLY A 249 -14.73 -8.07 10.89
N PRO A 250 -15.27 -6.84 10.93
CA PRO A 250 -16.02 -6.29 9.82
C PRO A 250 -15.16 -6.15 8.56
N GLU A 251 -15.84 -6.12 7.43
CA GLU A 251 -15.23 -5.74 6.16
C GLU A 251 -14.82 -4.27 6.22
N ARG A 252 -13.60 -3.97 5.79
CA ARG A 252 -13.06 -2.62 5.68
C ARG A 252 -12.41 -2.48 4.32
N PRO A 253 -13.13 -1.97 3.32
CA PRO A 253 -12.65 -1.97 1.95
C PRO A 253 -11.49 -0.97 1.80
N GLY A 254 -10.44 -1.36 1.07
CA GLY A 254 -9.18 -0.61 0.97
C GLY A 254 -8.26 -1.17 -0.12
N ALA A 255 -7.02 -0.67 -0.22
CA ALA A 255 -6.08 -1.11 -1.25
C ALA A 255 -5.79 -2.63 -1.20
N ALA A 256 -5.91 -3.23 -0.02
CA ALA A 256 -5.80 -4.66 0.23
C ALA A 256 -6.91 -5.50 -0.42
N CYS A 257 -7.96 -4.88 -0.98
CA CYS A 257 -8.98 -5.59 -1.75
C CYS A 257 -8.41 -6.17 -3.07
N PHE A 258 -7.32 -5.60 -3.59
CA PHE A 258 -6.73 -5.99 -4.87
C PHE A 258 -6.28 -7.46 -4.92
N ASP A 259 -5.67 -7.95 -3.84
CA ASP A 259 -5.19 -9.32 -3.70
C ASP A 259 -6.10 -10.18 -2.80
N CYS A 260 -7.26 -9.63 -2.41
CA CYS A 260 -8.15 -10.30 -1.48
C CYS A 260 -8.84 -11.48 -2.15
N LYS A 261 -8.67 -12.69 -1.60
CA LYS A 261 -9.37 -13.88 -2.11
C LYS A 261 -10.89 -13.86 -1.91
N GLN A 262 -11.44 -12.86 -1.22
CA GLN A 262 -12.88 -12.63 -1.11
C GLN A 262 -13.43 -11.70 -2.20
N PHE A 263 -12.55 -11.06 -2.98
CA PHE A 263 -12.87 -9.92 -3.84
C PHE A 263 -14.04 -10.17 -4.81
N THR A 264 -14.14 -11.37 -5.37
CA THR A 264 -15.20 -11.69 -6.35
C THR A 264 -16.60 -11.77 -5.77
N GLY A 265 -16.75 -11.90 -4.44
CA GLY A 265 -18.05 -12.08 -3.79
C GLY A 265 -18.33 -11.19 -2.58
N CYS A 266 -17.31 -10.51 -2.03
CA CYS A 266 -17.47 -9.53 -0.96
C CYS A 266 -18.37 -8.36 -1.41
N GLY A 267 -19.31 -7.97 -0.54
CA GLY A 267 -20.25 -6.88 -0.80
C GLY A 267 -19.74 -5.49 -0.41
N ALA A 268 -18.73 -5.40 0.47
CA ALA A 268 -18.20 -4.11 0.92
C ALA A 268 -17.46 -3.29 -0.15
N VAL A 269 -17.03 -3.90 -1.26
CA VAL A 269 -16.48 -3.15 -2.40
C VAL A 269 -17.60 -2.93 -3.41
N SER A 270 -17.98 -1.66 -3.61
CA SER A 270 -19.01 -1.31 -4.61
C SER A 270 -18.54 -1.72 -6.01
N ARG A 271 -19.46 -2.28 -6.80
CA ARG A 271 -19.22 -2.65 -8.21
C ARG A 271 -19.82 -1.55 -9.08
N SER A 272 -18.96 -0.69 -9.60
CA SER A 272 -19.33 0.61 -10.17
C SER A 272 -18.84 0.68 -11.62
N PRO A 273 -19.58 0.13 -12.60
CA PRO A 273 -19.12 0.07 -13.99
C PRO A 273 -18.88 1.48 -14.57
N GLY A 274 -17.71 1.67 -15.18
CA GLY A 274 -17.40 2.86 -15.95
C GLY A 274 -17.19 4.13 -15.12
N VAL A 275 -16.78 3.99 -13.85
CA VAL A 275 -16.34 5.13 -13.02
C VAL A 275 -15.15 5.86 -13.66
N LEU A 276 -14.25 5.14 -14.33
CA LEU A 276 -13.15 5.71 -15.10
C LEU A 276 -13.55 6.15 -16.51
N ALA A 277 -14.85 6.15 -16.83
CA ALA A 277 -15.40 6.46 -18.14
C ALA A 277 -14.83 5.59 -19.29
N LEU A 278 -14.45 4.34 -18.99
CA LEU A 278 -13.97 3.37 -19.98
C LEU A 278 -15.07 2.37 -20.37
N PRO A 279 -15.04 1.84 -21.60
CA PRO A 279 -15.93 0.75 -22.00
C PRO A 279 -15.54 -0.56 -21.32
N SER A 280 -16.51 -1.48 -21.23
CA SER A 280 -16.29 -2.80 -20.64
C SER A 280 -15.29 -3.63 -21.42
N SER A 281 -14.31 -4.19 -20.73
CA SER A 281 -13.26 -5.02 -21.32
C SER A 281 -12.87 -6.17 -20.40
N ARG A 282 -12.52 -7.34 -20.97
CA ARG A 282 -12.03 -8.49 -20.19
C ARG A 282 -10.51 -8.41 -20.10
N LEU A 283 -10.02 -7.72 -19.09
CA LEU A 283 -8.61 -7.39 -18.90
C LEU A 283 -8.16 -7.73 -17.46
N PRO A 284 -6.84 -7.86 -17.19
CA PRO A 284 -6.36 -8.18 -15.85
C PRO A 284 -6.79 -7.14 -14.81
N LEU A 285 -7.09 -7.56 -13.58
CA LEU A 285 -7.41 -6.59 -12.53
C LEU A 285 -6.19 -5.71 -12.28
N ARG A 286 -6.37 -4.39 -12.28
CA ARG A 286 -5.33 -3.42 -11.85
C ARG A 286 -5.83 -2.57 -10.69
N LYS A 287 -4.93 -2.17 -9.80
CA LYS A 287 -5.21 -1.17 -8.76
C LYS A 287 -4.78 0.21 -9.26
N VAL A 288 -5.58 1.24 -9.01
CA VAL A 288 -5.28 2.58 -9.48
C VAL A 288 -5.87 3.67 -8.59
N SER A 289 -5.15 4.77 -8.45
CA SER A 289 -5.64 6.07 -7.97
C SER A 289 -5.47 7.12 -9.06
N ILE A 290 -6.09 8.30 -8.90
CA ILE A 290 -5.88 9.40 -9.86
C ILE A 290 -4.42 9.86 -9.92
N SER A 291 -3.71 9.81 -8.79
CA SER A 291 -2.27 10.06 -8.75
C SER A 291 -1.50 9.05 -9.61
N ASP A 292 -1.87 7.77 -9.55
CA ASP A 292 -1.24 6.72 -10.38
C ASP A 292 -1.46 6.96 -11.88
N LEU A 293 -2.66 7.40 -12.26
CA LEU A 293 -2.96 7.78 -13.65
C LEU A 293 -2.16 8.99 -14.11
N ARG A 294 -1.95 9.99 -13.24
CA ARG A 294 -1.10 11.14 -13.55
C ARG A 294 0.36 10.73 -13.73
N TYR A 295 0.88 9.83 -12.88
CA TYR A 295 2.21 9.28 -13.06
C TYR A 295 2.33 8.51 -14.38
N HIS A 296 1.33 7.71 -14.74
CA HIS A 296 1.31 7.01 -16.02
C HIS A 296 1.31 7.97 -17.22
N ALA A 297 0.46 9.00 -17.17
CA ALA A 297 0.41 10.02 -18.21
C ALA A 297 1.75 10.72 -18.42
N ALA A 298 2.47 11.02 -17.33
CA ALA A 298 3.82 11.57 -17.39
C ALA A 298 4.83 10.54 -17.95
N CYS A 299 4.88 9.35 -17.36
CA CYS A 299 5.77 8.26 -17.77
C CYS A 299 5.23 6.89 -17.31
N PRO A 300 4.84 5.99 -18.23
CA PRO A 300 4.33 4.66 -17.88
C PRO A 300 5.29 3.84 -17.01
N ALA A 301 6.59 3.82 -17.34
CA ALA A 301 7.60 3.12 -16.54
C ALA A 301 7.63 3.61 -15.08
N GLN A 302 7.49 4.93 -14.86
CA GLN A 302 7.42 5.48 -13.51
C GLN A 302 6.21 4.94 -12.75
N SER A 303 5.03 4.86 -13.39
CA SER A 303 3.82 4.34 -12.78
C SER A 303 3.99 2.87 -12.33
N LEU A 304 4.52 2.02 -13.21
CA LEU A 304 4.77 0.61 -12.90
C LEU A 304 5.77 0.45 -11.75
N LEU A 305 6.93 1.10 -11.82
CA LEU A 305 7.98 0.97 -10.79
C LEU A 305 7.52 1.49 -9.42
N ARG A 306 6.67 2.52 -9.39
CA ARG A 306 6.02 2.98 -8.14
C ARG A 306 5.03 1.95 -7.62
N SER A 307 4.27 1.30 -8.49
CA SER A 307 3.31 0.25 -8.10
C SER A 307 3.98 -1.01 -7.52
N LEU A 308 5.24 -1.26 -7.89
CA LEU A 308 6.10 -2.30 -7.30
C LEU A 308 6.70 -1.89 -5.94
N HIS A 309 6.39 -0.69 -5.44
CA HIS A 309 6.88 -0.17 -4.16
C HIS A 309 8.42 -0.20 -4.08
N LEU A 310 9.11 0.04 -5.20
CA LEU A 310 10.56 0.12 -5.22
C LEU A 310 11.04 1.32 -4.37
N PRO A 311 12.26 1.27 -3.81
CA PRO A 311 12.81 2.37 -3.04
C PRO A 311 12.83 3.66 -3.84
N LYS A 312 12.46 4.77 -3.21
CA LYS A 312 12.35 6.08 -3.86
C LYS A 312 13.45 6.99 -3.34
N ALA A 313 14.02 7.82 -4.22
CA ALA A 313 14.90 8.92 -3.86
C ALA A 313 14.19 10.26 -4.13
N ASP A 314 14.49 11.29 -3.34
CA ASP A 314 14.06 12.67 -3.59
C ASP A 314 12.55 12.84 -3.90
N GLU A 315 11.68 12.07 -3.20
CA GLU A 315 10.26 12.03 -3.54
C GLU A 315 9.56 13.39 -3.37
N TYR A 316 10.06 14.23 -2.46
CA TYR A 316 9.45 15.53 -2.13
C TYR A 316 10.50 16.63 -2.01
N GLY A 317 10.41 17.63 -2.88
CA GLY A 317 11.04 18.93 -2.64
C GLY A 317 10.32 19.70 -1.51
N ASP A 318 10.93 20.78 -1.02
CA ASP A 318 10.43 21.47 0.17
C ASP A 318 9.01 22.03 0.01
N ALA A 319 8.62 22.47 -1.19
CA ALA A 319 7.24 22.88 -1.48
C ALA A 319 6.23 21.73 -1.29
N ALA A 320 6.59 20.50 -1.66
CA ALA A 320 5.71 19.35 -1.49
C ALA A 320 5.64 18.91 -0.02
N LYS A 321 6.77 18.95 0.70
CA LYS A 321 6.79 18.73 2.16
C LYS A 321 5.95 19.76 2.90
N LEU A 322 6.05 21.04 2.52
CA LEU A 322 5.24 22.11 3.08
C LEU A 322 3.75 21.84 2.88
N GLY A 323 3.34 21.48 1.65
CA GLY A 323 1.96 21.11 1.38
C GLY A 323 1.46 19.95 2.24
N GLN A 324 2.27 18.90 2.42
CA GLN A 324 1.93 17.78 3.30
C GLN A 324 1.84 18.18 4.77
N ALA A 325 2.71 19.08 5.24
CA ALA A 325 2.63 19.61 6.60
C ALA A 325 1.33 20.40 6.82
N VAL A 326 0.96 21.26 5.87
CA VAL A 326 -0.28 22.06 5.93
C VAL A 326 -1.51 21.17 5.93
N HIS A 327 -1.58 20.16 5.04
CA HIS A 327 -2.66 19.19 5.02
C HIS A 327 -2.77 18.46 6.36
N GLY A 328 -1.65 17.95 6.89
CA GLY A 328 -1.64 17.23 8.16
C GLY A 328 -2.09 18.08 9.36
N TRP A 329 -1.79 19.38 9.36
CA TRP A 329 -2.27 20.30 10.39
C TRP A 329 -3.78 20.48 10.34
N ILE A 330 -4.34 20.81 9.17
CA ILE A 330 -5.78 20.99 8.97
C ILE A 330 -6.53 19.69 9.28
N GLU A 331 -6.01 18.56 8.81
CA GLU A 331 -6.58 17.24 9.10
C GLU A 331 -6.65 16.96 10.62
N ALA A 332 -5.58 17.27 11.37
CA ALA A 332 -5.57 17.09 12.81
C ALA A 332 -6.64 17.95 13.51
N LEU A 333 -6.86 19.19 13.05
CA LEU A 333 -7.92 20.06 13.56
C LEU A 333 -9.31 19.53 13.22
N HIS A 334 -9.52 19.00 12.01
CA HIS A 334 -10.81 18.45 11.58
C HIS A 334 -11.14 17.09 12.21
N ARG A 335 -10.13 16.35 12.71
CA ARG A 335 -10.32 15.10 13.46
C ARG A 335 -10.78 15.32 14.91
N ARG A 336 -10.88 16.57 15.39
CA ARG A 336 -11.47 16.87 16.70
C ARG A 336 -12.90 16.32 16.76
N THR A 337 -13.36 16.01 17.98
CA THR A 337 -14.70 15.44 18.17
C THR A 337 -15.77 16.45 17.76
N GLY A 338 -16.47 16.15 16.66
CA GLY A 338 -17.51 17.02 16.08
C GLY A 338 -16.95 18.02 15.05
N PRO A 339 -17.82 18.68 14.26
CA PRO A 339 -17.42 19.67 13.27
C PRO A 339 -17.02 20.99 13.95
N VAL A 340 -15.83 21.04 14.55
CA VAL A 340 -15.36 22.23 15.26
C VAL A 340 -14.63 23.17 14.28
N PRO A 341 -15.08 24.42 14.08
CA PRO A 341 -14.43 25.36 13.17
C PRO A 341 -12.98 25.60 13.55
N CYS A 342 -12.11 25.72 12.55
CA CYS A 342 -10.75 26.18 12.74
C CYS A 342 -10.75 27.66 13.11
N THR A 343 -9.94 28.03 14.11
CA THR A 343 -9.80 29.40 14.59
C THR A 343 -8.36 29.88 14.44
N ARG A 344 -8.12 31.19 14.58
CA ARG A 344 -6.75 31.75 14.56
C ARG A 344 -5.88 31.19 15.69
N ASP A 345 -6.48 30.85 16.84
CA ASP A 345 -5.77 30.29 18.00
C ASP A 345 -5.35 28.82 17.77
N ASP A 346 -5.97 28.13 16.81
CA ASP A 346 -5.58 26.77 16.40
C ASP A 346 -4.35 26.74 15.48
N MET A 347 -3.87 27.91 15.03
CA MET A 347 -2.77 28.01 14.07
C MET A 347 -1.41 27.98 14.78
N PRO A 348 -0.34 27.51 14.12
CA PRO A 348 0.98 27.51 14.71
C PRO A 348 1.42 28.91 15.18
N PRO A 349 2.13 29.03 16.31
CA PRO A 349 2.63 30.31 16.78
C PRO A 349 3.62 30.92 15.78
N TYR A 350 3.67 32.25 15.76
CA TYR A 350 4.59 32.98 14.88
C TYR A 350 6.06 32.73 15.28
N GLY A 351 6.91 32.50 14.28
CA GLY A 351 8.35 32.32 14.49
C GLY A 351 8.78 30.92 14.97
N GLU A 352 7.84 29.99 15.13
CA GLU A 352 8.15 28.60 15.48
C GLU A 352 8.00 27.67 14.28
N ASN A 353 8.99 26.79 14.09
CA ASN A 353 8.90 25.76 13.07
C ASN A 353 8.07 24.58 13.56
N TRP A 354 6.79 24.60 13.19
CA TRP A 354 5.79 23.60 13.57
C TRP A 354 5.84 22.33 12.72
N THR A 355 6.68 22.30 11.67
CA THR A 355 6.80 21.14 10.79
C THR A 355 7.76 20.09 11.38
N ALA A 356 7.43 18.81 11.26
CA ALA A 356 8.16 17.75 11.96
C ALA A 356 8.36 16.48 11.11
N GLY A 357 9.29 15.64 11.56
CA GLY A 357 9.58 14.34 10.94
C GLY A 357 9.94 14.48 9.46
N ARG A 358 9.37 13.61 8.62
CA ARG A 358 9.62 13.61 7.17
C ARG A 358 9.08 14.83 6.43
N TRP A 359 8.22 15.63 7.08
CA TRP A 359 7.63 16.85 6.52
C TRP A 359 8.29 18.13 7.02
N ARG A 360 9.40 18.01 7.76
CA ARG A 360 10.14 19.18 8.22
C ARG A 360 10.67 19.98 7.04
N VAL A 361 10.44 21.29 7.08
CA VAL A 361 10.92 22.27 6.10
C VAL A 361 11.76 23.36 6.78
N PRO A 362 12.55 24.15 6.05
CA PRO A 362 13.22 25.35 6.57
C PRO A 362 12.25 26.34 7.25
N ASP A 363 12.76 27.21 8.13
CA ASP A 363 11.91 28.11 8.92
C ASP A 363 11.10 29.10 8.05
N GLU A 364 11.68 29.59 6.97
CA GLU A 364 10.98 30.45 5.99
C GLU A 364 9.80 29.74 5.31
N GLU A 365 9.96 28.44 5.04
CA GLU A 365 8.90 27.60 4.50
C GLU A 365 7.81 27.36 5.54
N ALA A 366 8.18 27.12 6.81
CA ALA A 366 7.24 26.93 7.91
C ALA A 366 6.38 28.18 8.16
N GLU A 367 6.97 29.38 8.11
CA GLU A 367 6.22 30.65 8.20
C GLU A 367 5.30 30.84 6.99
N THR A 368 5.75 30.42 5.80
CA THR A 368 4.89 30.42 4.62
C THR A 368 3.68 29.49 4.79
N GLY A 369 3.88 28.31 5.36
CA GLY A 369 2.80 27.39 5.71
C GLY A 369 1.87 27.94 6.79
N ARG A 370 2.41 28.64 7.80
CA ARG A 370 1.60 29.31 8.83
C ARG A 370 0.67 30.36 8.21
N ARG A 371 1.18 31.17 7.27
CA ARG A 371 0.37 32.14 6.52
C ARG A 371 -0.74 31.45 5.72
N MET A 372 -0.43 30.33 5.04
CA MET A 372 -1.45 29.52 4.37
C MET A 372 -2.53 29.06 5.36
N LEU A 373 -2.14 28.46 6.48
CA LEU A 373 -3.06 27.95 7.50
C LEU A 373 -4.00 29.05 8.04
N LEU A 374 -3.49 30.27 8.23
CA LEU A 374 -4.33 31.42 8.63
C LEU A 374 -5.42 31.75 7.62
N GLN A 375 -5.19 31.57 6.31
CA GLN A 375 -6.21 31.82 5.28
C GLN A 375 -7.30 30.74 5.28
N HIS A 376 -6.99 29.54 5.77
CA HIS A 376 -7.98 28.45 5.86
C HIS A 376 -9.08 28.76 6.88
N VAL A 377 -8.78 29.51 7.96
CA VAL A 377 -9.75 29.86 9.01
C VAL A 377 -11.03 30.44 8.40
N ASP A 378 -10.89 31.40 7.48
CA ASP A 378 -12.02 32.09 6.86
C ASP A 378 -12.73 31.22 5.80
N SER A 379 -12.11 30.11 5.37
CA SER A 379 -12.65 29.16 4.38
C SER A 379 -13.00 27.78 4.98
N CYS A 380 -12.94 27.63 6.30
CA CYS A 380 -13.14 26.36 6.98
C CYS A 380 -14.56 25.83 6.68
N PRO A 381 -14.71 24.55 6.30
CA PRO A 381 -16.04 24.00 6.00
C PRO A 381 -16.93 23.90 7.25
N PHE A 382 -16.37 23.99 8.46
CA PHE A 382 -17.10 23.81 9.73
C PHE A 382 -17.60 25.11 10.35
N GLN A 383 -17.69 26.20 9.56
CA GLN A 383 -18.21 27.50 10.03
C GLN A 383 -19.71 27.44 10.41
N LEU A 384 -20.47 26.50 9.83
CA LEU A 384 -21.87 26.23 10.15
C LEU A 384 -22.01 24.79 10.70
N PRO A 385 -21.53 24.52 11.92
CA PRO A 385 -21.45 23.16 12.47
C PRO A 385 -22.81 22.48 12.60
N GLU A 386 -23.89 23.24 12.78
CA GLU A 386 -25.26 22.74 12.88
C GLU A 386 -25.82 22.15 11.58
N ALA A 387 -25.25 22.50 10.43
CA ALA A 387 -25.64 21.96 9.12
C ALA A 387 -24.96 20.60 8.83
N ILE A 388 -23.94 20.24 9.61
CA ILE A 388 -23.08 19.09 9.33
C ILE A 388 -23.54 17.88 10.13
N GLU A 389 -24.06 16.88 9.42
CA GLU A 389 -24.57 15.64 10.00
C GLU A 389 -23.44 14.63 10.29
N ARG A 390 -22.43 14.61 9.42
CA ARG A 390 -21.35 13.62 9.46
C ARG A 390 -20.07 14.18 8.87
N VAL A 391 -18.93 13.79 9.45
CA VAL A 391 -17.60 14.16 9.00
C VAL A 391 -16.72 12.92 8.89
N GLU A 392 -15.96 12.83 7.79
CA GLU A 392 -14.92 11.84 7.60
C GLU A 392 -13.66 12.52 7.05
N CYS A 393 -12.60 12.56 7.86
CA CYS A 393 -11.30 13.10 7.47
C CYS A 393 -10.46 12.02 6.80
N GLU A 394 -9.92 12.33 5.62
CA GLU A 394 -9.07 11.42 4.85
C GLU A 394 -9.62 9.99 4.64
N PRO A 395 -10.93 9.79 4.39
CA PRO A 395 -11.48 8.44 4.33
C PRO A 395 -10.97 7.71 3.10
N THR A 396 -10.51 6.47 3.27
CA THR A 396 -10.22 5.60 2.14
C THR A 396 -11.52 4.97 1.63
N ARG A 397 -11.79 5.13 0.33
CA ARG A 397 -12.87 4.42 -0.37
C ARG A 397 -12.29 3.63 -1.54
N VAL A 398 -12.94 2.53 -1.87
CA VAL A 398 -12.57 1.72 -3.02
C VAL A 398 -13.78 1.28 -3.82
N PHE A 399 -13.61 1.32 -5.15
CA PHE A 399 -14.63 0.95 -6.12
C PHE A 399 -14.04 -0.07 -7.08
N HIS A 400 -14.79 -1.12 -7.38
CA HIS A 400 -14.47 -2.00 -8.48
C HIS A 400 -15.15 -1.46 -9.73
N ASP A 401 -14.39 -0.75 -10.55
CA ASP A 401 -14.82 -0.42 -11.91
C ASP A 401 -14.77 -1.70 -12.76
N THR A 402 -15.91 -2.37 -12.88
CA THR A 402 -16.07 -3.62 -13.63
C THR A 402 -15.97 -3.41 -15.14
N ALA A 403 -16.13 -2.18 -15.65
CA ALA A 403 -15.93 -1.92 -17.07
C ALA A 403 -14.43 -1.85 -17.38
N ALA A 404 -13.70 -1.09 -16.56
CA ALA A 404 -12.26 -0.96 -16.65
C ALA A 404 -11.51 -2.17 -16.07
N GLN A 405 -12.15 -3.07 -15.33
CA GLN A 405 -11.48 -4.11 -14.51
C GLN A 405 -10.37 -3.50 -13.65
N ALA A 406 -10.75 -2.47 -12.88
CA ALA A 406 -9.86 -1.72 -12.02
C ALA A 406 -10.42 -1.61 -10.60
N LEU A 407 -9.56 -1.81 -9.61
CA LEU A 407 -9.81 -1.38 -8.23
C LEU A 407 -9.37 0.08 -8.11
N VAL A 408 -10.33 0.99 -8.14
CA VAL A 408 -10.12 2.42 -7.98
C VAL A 408 -10.05 2.72 -6.49
N VAL A 409 -8.91 3.24 -6.03
CA VAL A 409 -8.69 3.67 -4.65
C VAL A 409 -8.72 5.19 -4.60
N VAL A 410 -9.55 5.73 -3.72
CA VAL A 410 -9.67 7.16 -3.51
C VAL A 410 -9.52 7.51 -2.04
N LYS A 411 -8.97 8.69 -1.80
CA LYS A 411 -8.76 9.26 -0.47
C LYS A 411 -8.99 10.77 -0.56
N PRO A 412 -10.26 11.22 -0.56
CA PRO A 412 -10.57 12.65 -0.39
C PRO A 412 -9.89 13.22 0.84
N ASP A 413 -9.50 14.49 0.79
CA ASP A 413 -8.97 15.19 1.97
C ASP A 413 -10.05 15.27 3.07
N LEU A 414 -11.30 15.56 2.69
CA LEU A 414 -12.46 15.59 3.59
C LEU A 414 -13.75 15.15 2.86
N LEU A 415 -14.55 14.31 3.52
CA LEU A 415 -15.96 14.12 3.19
C LEU A 415 -16.81 14.58 4.36
N TYR A 416 -17.91 15.28 4.07
CA TYR A 416 -18.92 15.58 5.09
C TYR A 416 -20.31 15.57 4.48
N GLN A 417 -21.32 15.45 5.33
CA GLN A 417 -22.73 15.33 4.92
C GLN A 417 -23.52 16.52 5.45
N GLU A 418 -24.31 17.14 4.57
CA GLU A 418 -25.30 18.18 4.88
C GLU A 418 -26.61 17.77 4.20
N ASP A 419 -27.73 17.85 4.93
CA ASP A 419 -29.08 17.51 4.45
C ASP A 419 -29.12 16.17 3.66
N GLY A 420 -28.48 15.13 4.21
CA GLY A 420 -28.40 13.81 3.57
C GLY A 420 -27.51 13.71 2.32
N SER A 421 -26.89 14.79 1.86
CA SER A 421 -26.06 14.85 0.65
C SER A 421 -24.57 14.86 0.97
N TRP A 422 -23.74 14.24 0.13
CA TRP A 422 -22.28 14.19 0.36
C TRP A 422 -21.56 15.37 -0.29
N ILE A 423 -20.68 16.00 0.48
CA ILE A 423 -19.76 17.02 0.01
C ILE A 423 -18.36 16.41 -0.03
N TRP A 424 -17.74 16.49 -1.21
CA TRP A 424 -16.35 16.08 -1.41
C TRP A 424 -15.46 17.30 -1.41
N ARG A 425 -14.54 17.43 -0.44
CA ARG A 425 -13.63 18.57 -0.39
C ARG A 425 -12.17 18.15 -0.56
N GLU A 426 -11.50 18.84 -1.48
CA GLU A 426 -10.06 18.74 -1.73
C GLU A 426 -9.37 20.04 -1.33
N LEU A 427 -8.20 19.93 -0.70
CA LEU A 427 -7.30 21.04 -0.39
C LEU A 427 -6.09 20.97 -1.32
N LYS A 428 -5.63 22.11 -1.85
CA LYS A 428 -4.34 22.19 -2.55
C LYS A 428 -3.58 23.43 -2.11
N THR A 429 -2.31 23.27 -1.82
CA THR A 429 -1.43 24.41 -1.52
C THR A 429 -0.63 24.81 -2.75
N THR A 430 -0.43 26.12 -2.94
CA THR A 430 0.43 26.64 -4.00
C THR A 430 1.01 27.99 -3.61
N ARG A 431 2.13 28.37 -4.23
CA ARG A 431 2.70 29.74 -4.18
C ARG A 431 2.40 30.53 -5.44
N THR A 432 1.98 29.84 -6.49
CA THR A 432 1.80 30.44 -7.80
C THR A 432 0.41 31.09 -7.86
N PRO A 433 0.31 32.29 -8.46
CA PRO A 433 -0.99 32.88 -8.79
C PRO A 433 -1.84 31.93 -9.62
N HIS A 434 -3.16 32.10 -9.53
CA HIS A 434 -4.11 31.31 -10.30
C HIS A 434 -3.77 31.38 -11.81
N ARG A 435 -3.74 30.22 -12.48
CA ARG A 435 -3.55 30.17 -13.94
C ARG A 435 -4.90 30.47 -14.60
N ILE A 436 -5.13 31.74 -14.93
CA ILE A 436 -6.34 32.20 -15.62
C ILE A 436 -6.59 31.35 -16.88
N GLY A 437 -7.82 30.87 -17.03
CA GLY A 437 -8.31 30.22 -18.26
C GLY A 437 -8.17 28.69 -18.35
N LYS A 438 -7.67 27.99 -17.32
CA LYS A 438 -7.68 26.51 -17.28
C LYS A 438 -8.83 25.99 -16.44
N ASP A 439 -9.55 25.00 -16.96
CA ASP A 439 -10.62 24.32 -16.24
C ASP A 439 -10.07 23.50 -15.05
N LEU A 440 -10.72 23.60 -13.89
CA LEU A 440 -10.28 22.95 -12.66
C LEU A 440 -10.23 21.42 -12.79
N LEU A 441 -11.14 20.81 -13.56
CA LEU A 441 -11.15 19.36 -13.77
C LEU A 441 -9.93 18.90 -14.59
N ASP A 442 -9.41 19.75 -15.49
CA ASP A 442 -8.18 19.46 -16.22
C ASP A 442 -6.93 19.60 -15.34
N VAL A 443 -6.90 20.61 -14.48
CA VAL A 443 -5.77 20.89 -13.59
C VAL A 443 -5.70 19.87 -12.44
N TYR A 444 -6.86 19.46 -11.94
CA TYR A 444 -7.04 18.60 -10.78
C TYR A 444 -7.96 17.41 -11.12
N PRO A 445 -7.45 16.38 -11.83
CA PRO A 445 -8.27 15.26 -12.29
C PRO A 445 -8.97 14.46 -11.18
N GLN A 446 -8.56 14.62 -9.92
CA GLN A 446 -9.26 14.00 -8.79
C GLN A 446 -10.66 14.58 -8.57
N LEU A 447 -10.88 15.85 -8.96
CA LEU A 447 -12.21 16.46 -8.94
C LEU A 447 -13.12 15.82 -10.00
N ALA A 448 -12.57 15.42 -11.15
CA ALA A 448 -13.35 14.71 -12.17
C ALA A 448 -13.85 13.35 -11.64
N LEU A 449 -13.03 12.65 -10.86
CA LEU A 449 -13.46 11.41 -10.21
C LEU A 449 -14.54 11.67 -9.15
N ALA A 450 -14.37 12.71 -8.33
CA ALA A 450 -15.36 13.12 -7.33
C ALA A 450 -16.71 13.44 -7.97
N VAL A 451 -16.72 14.22 -9.06
CA VAL A 451 -17.93 14.54 -9.85
C VAL A 451 -18.64 13.26 -10.29
N VAL A 452 -17.92 12.32 -10.91
CA VAL A 452 -18.53 11.06 -11.41
C VAL A 452 -19.06 10.19 -10.27
N LEU A 453 -18.35 10.09 -9.15
CA LEU A 453 -18.79 9.29 -8.00
C LEU A 453 -20.04 9.89 -7.33
N LEU A 454 -20.07 11.22 -7.11
CA LEU A 454 -21.21 11.90 -6.51
C LEU A 454 -22.44 11.91 -7.43
N ALA A 455 -22.28 12.22 -8.71
CA ALA A 455 -23.37 12.23 -9.68
C ALA A 455 -24.08 10.87 -9.82
N ARG A 456 -23.37 9.78 -9.52
CA ARG A 456 -23.88 8.41 -9.55
C ARG A 456 -24.32 7.88 -8.18
N ALA A 457 -24.28 8.71 -7.15
CA ALA A 457 -24.57 8.33 -5.76
C ALA A 457 -23.74 7.11 -5.28
N GLU A 458 -22.49 6.98 -5.73
CA GLU A 458 -21.62 5.84 -5.36
C GLU A 458 -21.21 5.86 -3.87
N LEU A 459 -21.37 7.01 -3.21
CA LEU A 459 -21.19 7.18 -1.76
C LEU A 459 -22.51 7.01 -0.97
N GLY A 460 -23.63 6.74 -1.65
CA GLY A 460 -24.97 6.90 -1.11
C GLY A 460 -25.40 8.36 -1.01
N GLY A 461 -26.48 8.64 -0.28
CA GLY A 461 -27.02 10.00 -0.11
C GLY A 461 -27.80 10.51 -1.33
N ASP A 462 -28.28 11.75 -1.24
CA ASP A 462 -28.93 12.42 -2.38
C ASP A 462 -27.87 13.09 -3.29
N PRO A 463 -27.75 12.68 -4.56
CA PRO A 463 -26.84 13.34 -5.48
C PRO A 463 -27.24 14.78 -5.80
N SER A 464 -28.50 15.19 -5.60
CA SER A 464 -28.98 16.53 -5.97
C SER A 464 -28.45 17.66 -5.08
N GLY A 465 -28.18 17.39 -3.80
CA GLY A 465 -27.53 18.32 -2.88
C GLY A 465 -26.02 18.11 -2.75
N SER A 466 -25.45 17.14 -3.48
CA SER A 466 -24.03 16.83 -3.40
C SER A 466 -23.19 17.87 -4.15
N ARG A 467 -21.97 18.13 -3.69
CA ARG A 467 -21.05 19.06 -4.37
C ARG A 467 -19.59 18.66 -4.22
N VAL A 468 -18.77 19.08 -5.18
CA VAL A 468 -17.31 18.95 -5.11
C VAL A 468 -16.73 20.33 -4.81
N GLU A 469 -16.00 20.43 -3.70
CA GLU A 469 -15.30 21.62 -3.26
C GLU A 469 -13.80 21.47 -3.45
N LEU A 470 -13.17 22.54 -3.93
CA LEU A 470 -11.72 22.68 -3.98
C LEU A 470 -11.33 23.96 -3.25
N GLU A 471 -10.46 23.84 -2.25
CA GLU A 471 -9.80 24.97 -1.63
C GLU A 471 -8.37 25.07 -2.17
N VAL A 472 -8.03 26.18 -2.83
CA VAL A 472 -6.64 26.47 -3.22
C VAL A 472 -6.05 27.49 -2.25
N LEU A 473 -5.17 27.00 -1.38
CA LEU A 473 -4.58 27.76 -0.29
C LEU A 473 -3.22 28.35 -0.70
N ARG A 474 -3.07 29.66 -0.47
CA ARG A 474 -1.85 30.42 -0.74
C ARG A 474 -1.48 31.25 0.49
N PRO A 475 -0.23 31.74 0.58
CA PRO A 475 0.18 32.57 1.71
C PRO A 475 -0.60 33.88 1.81
N ASP A 476 -1.14 34.36 0.70
CA ASP A 476 -1.85 35.63 0.53
C ASP A 476 -3.37 35.51 0.41
N GLY A 477 -3.92 34.29 0.34
CA GLY A 477 -5.37 34.07 0.29
C GLY A 477 -5.80 32.61 0.16
N SER A 478 -7.11 32.39 0.28
CA SER A 478 -7.77 31.11 0.00
C SER A 478 -8.80 31.29 -1.11
N ASP A 479 -8.74 30.43 -2.14
CA ASP A 479 -9.70 30.42 -3.24
C ASP A 479 -10.59 29.15 -3.14
N PRO A 480 -11.78 29.24 -2.54
CA PRO A 480 -12.75 28.15 -2.58
C PRO A 480 -13.46 28.10 -3.94
N HIS A 481 -13.61 26.91 -4.48
CA HIS A 481 -14.35 26.62 -5.70
C HIS A 481 -15.36 25.51 -5.43
N VAL A 482 -16.54 25.62 -6.04
CA VAL A 482 -17.61 24.61 -5.95
C VAL A 482 -17.97 24.15 -7.35
N ILE A 483 -18.12 22.84 -7.52
CA ILE A 483 -18.54 22.19 -8.75
C ILE A 483 -19.79 21.36 -8.43
N ASP A 484 -20.86 21.64 -9.17
CA ASP A 484 -22.08 20.83 -9.14
C ASP A 484 -21.85 19.52 -9.94
N PRO A 485 -21.92 18.34 -9.31
CA PRO A 485 -21.76 17.07 -9.99
C PRO A 485 -22.95 16.73 -10.91
N MET A 486 -24.12 17.35 -10.71
CA MET A 486 -25.33 17.14 -11.50
C MET A 486 -25.42 18.03 -12.75
N ASP A 487 -24.55 19.05 -12.86
CA ASP A 487 -24.38 19.80 -14.10
C ASP A 487 -23.88 18.86 -15.21
N ALA A 488 -24.70 18.68 -16.24
CA ALA A 488 -24.44 17.77 -17.35
C ALA A 488 -23.15 18.11 -18.11
N GLU A 489 -22.80 19.40 -18.24
CA GLU A 489 -21.55 19.81 -18.89
C GLU A 489 -20.34 19.43 -18.04
N ARG A 490 -20.43 19.64 -16.72
CA ARG A 490 -19.38 19.25 -15.76
C ARG A 490 -19.21 17.74 -15.70
N LEU A 491 -20.29 16.97 -15.70
CA LEU A 491 -20.25 15.51 -15.72
C LEU A 491 -19.64 14.98 -17.03
N ALA A 492 -20.03 15.54 -18.18
CA ALA A 492 -19.44 15.18 -19.47
C ALA A 492 -17.94 15.49 -19.52
N LYS A 493 -17.54 16.68 -19.05
CA LYS A 493 -16.14 17.09 -18.93
C LYS A 493 -15.35 16.16 -18.01
N ALA A 494 -15.90 15.83 -16.84
CA ALA A 494 -15.28 14.91 -15.89
C ALA A 494 -15.02 13.54 -16.54
N GLY A 495 -16.01 12.98 -17.23
CA GLY A 495 -15.87 11.74 -17.99
C GLY A 495 -14.78 11.82 -19.07
N ALA A 496 -14.68 12.95 -19.79
CA ALA A 496 -13.62 13.16 -20.78
C ALA A 496 -12.22 13.21 -20.16
N VAL A 497 -12.07 13.91 -19.03
CA VAL A 497 -10.80 13.97 -18.28
C VAL A 497 -10.40 12.57 -17.81
N LEU A 498 -11.30 11.81 -17.19
CA LEU A 498 -11.00 10.46 -16.71
C LEU A 498 -10.60 9.54 -17.86
N ARG A 499 -11.31 9.59 -18.99
CA ARG A 499 -10.99 8.79 -20.17
C ARG A 499 -9.60 9.13 -20.74
N ARG A 500 -9.22 10.42 -20.75
CA ARG A 500 -7.88 10.87 -21.20
C ARG A 500 -6.75 10.26 -20.38
N TYR A 501 -6.95 10.11 -19.07
CA TYR A 501 -5.96 9.55 -18.16
C TYR A 501 -6.01 8.02 -18.10
N ALA A 502 -7.20 7.45 -17.96
CA ALA A 502 -7.39 6.02 -17.76
C ALA A 502 -7.27 5.20 -19.04
N GLY A 503 -7.60 5.76 -20.20
CA GLY A 503 -7.57 5.07 -21.50
C GLY A 503 -6.17 4.52 -21.83
N PRO A 504 -5.15 5.39 -21.97
CA PRO A 504 -3.78 4.97 -22.25
C PRO A 504 -3.24 4.00 -21.19
N TRP A 505 -3.45 4.29 -19.90
CA TRP A 505 -3.06 3.42 -18.78
C TRP A 505 -3.64 2.02 -18.89
N ARG A 506 -4.91 1.91 -19.32
CA ARG A 506 -5.60 0.64 -19.39
C ARG A 506 -5.17 -0.21 -20.58
N SER A 507 -4.92 0.42 -21.72
CA SER A 507 -4.41 -0.25 -22.91
C SER A 507 -2.93 -0.62 -22.79
N ASP A 508 -2.20 0.01 -21.87
CA ASP A 508 -0.75 -0.20 -21.74
C ASP A 508 -0.42 -1.63 -21.27
N ARG A 509 0.51 -2.24 -21.99
CA ARG A 509 1.07 -3.56 -21.71
C ARG A 509 2.58 -3.51 -21.53
N ALA A 510 3.26 -2.59 -22.22
CA ALA A 510 4.71 -2.49 -22.24
C ALA A 510 5.28 -1.59 -21.14
N TRP A 511 4.50 -0.59 -20.67
CA TRP A 511 4.92 0.38 -19.67
C TRP A 511 6.20 1.15 -20.06
N GLU A 512 6.33 1.50 -21.33
CA GLU A 512 7.53 2.13 -21.88
C GLU A 512 7.87 3.45 -21.16
N ALA A 513 9.17 3.67 -20.97
CA ALA A 513 9.64 4.94 -20.42
C ALA A 513 9.42 6.08 -21.42
N ARG A 514 9.08 7.26 -20.91
CA ARG A 514 9.01 8.52 -21.68
C ARG A 514 10.03 9.51 -21.11
N PRO A 515 11.29 9.49 -21.57
CA PRO A 515 12.32 10.39 -21.07
C PRO A 515 11.93 11.86 -21.27
N GLY A 516 12.33 12.73 -20.33
CA GLY A 516 12.10 14.16 -20.40
C GLY A 516 12.63 14.89 -19.17
N GLY A 517 12.37 16.20 -19.06
CA GLY A 517 12.87 17.02 -17.94
C GLY A 517 12.51 16.52 -16.54
N HIS A 518 11.40 15.78 -16.42
CA HIS A 518 10.95 15.17 -15.17
C HIS A 518 11.80 13.98 -14.70
N CYS A 519 12.67 13.39 -15.55
CA CYS A 519 13.52 12.26 -15.18
C CYS A 519 14.46 12.59 -14.02
N ARG A 520 14.98 13.82 -13.94
CA ARG A 520 15.90 14.28 -12.88
C ARG A 520 15.26 14.27 -11.48
N GLN A 521 13.94 14.43 -11.42
CA GLN A 521 13.15 14.46 -10.19
C GLN A 521 12.25 13.22 -10.05
N CYS A 522 12.40 12.24 -10.95
CA CYS A 522 11.58 11.03 -10.91
C CYS A 522 12.04 10.18 -9.72
N PRO A 523 11.17 9.85 -8.75
CA PRO A 523 11.64 9.21 -7.51
C PRO A 523 12.18 7.80 -7.69
N VAL A 524 11.91 7.19 -8.84
CA VAL A 524 12.34 5.83 -9.22
C VAL A 524 13.36 5.85 -10.36
N SER A 525 13.93 7.02 -10.68
CA SER A 525 14.90 7.21 -11.78
C SER A 525 16.12 6.31 -11.63
N ARG A 526 16.61 6.07 -10.41
CA ARG A 526 17.73 5.15 -10.13
C ARG A 526 17.51 3.73 -10.68
N TRP A 527 16.24 3.33 -10.85
CA TRP A 527 15.86 2.02 -11.39
C TRP A 527 15.50 2.07 -12.86
N CYS A 528 15.51 3.23 -13.51
CA CYS A 528 15.11 3.38 -14.91
C CYS A 528 16.36 3.62 -15.77
N PRO A 529 16.69 2.74 -16.72
CA PRO A 529 17.88 2.92 -17.56
C PRO A 529 17.74 4.12 -18.50
N SER A 530 16.52 4.43 -18.95
CA SER A 530 16.23 5.61 -19.77
C SER A 530 16.39 6.93 -19.00
N ALA A 531 16.47 6.91 -17.66
CA ALA A 531 16.81 8.09 -16.87
C ALA A 531 18.33 8.29 -16.72
N GLN A 532 19.13 7.24 -16.96
CA GLN A 532 20.59 7.25 -16.85
C GLN A 532 21.27 7.61 -18.17
N THR A 533 20.54 7.56 -19.29
CA THR A 533 21.02 8.03 -20.58
C THR A 533 20.79 9.54 -20.66
N PRO A 534 21.84 10.38 -20.81
CA PRO A 534 21.64 11.79 -21.11
C PRO A 534 20.71 11.92 -22.31
N ALA A 535 19.76 12.84 -22.24
CA ALA A 535 19.04 13.26 -23.44
C ALA A 535 20.06 14.00 -24.33
N ASP A 536 20.81 13.25 -25.15
CA ASP A 536 21.50 13.83 -26.28
C ASP A 536 20.41 14.30 -27.26
N THR A 537 20.46 15.59 -27.58
CA THR A 537 19.74 16.30 -28.65
C THR A 537 18.22 16.43 -28.52
N GLU A 538 17.80 17.57 -27.95
CA GLU A 538 16.75 18.40 -28.57
C GLU A 538 17.24 19.85 -28.59
N GLU A 539 18.19 20.09 -29.50
CA GLU A 539 18.44 21.42 -30.06
C GLU A 539 17.98 21.35 -31.53
N ALA A 540 17.17 22.32 -31.94
CA ALA A 540 16.63 22.61 -33.28
C ALA A 540 15.30 21.91 -33.71
N ALA A 541 14.16 22.56 -33.47
CA ALA A 541 13.42 23.36 -34.49
C ALA A 541 12.24 24.13 -33.85
#